data_AF-A0A855QMT4-F1
#
_entry.id   AF-A0A855QMT4-F1
#
_cell.length_a   1.000
_cell.length_b   1.000
_cell.length_c   1.000
_cell.angle_alpha   90.00
_cell.angle_beta   90.00
_cell.angle_gamma   90.00
#
_symmetry.space_group_name_H-M   'P 1'
#
loop_
_entity.id
_entity.type
_entity.pdbx_description
1 polymer ?
#
loop_
_entity_poly.entity_id
_entity_poly.type
_entity_poly.pdbx_seq_one_letter_code
_entity_poly.pdbx_strand_id
1 'polypeptide(L)'
;MRKILLLSLILASPLAVAGPQCTTAERSQWQDEKAFQDKLKAEGYTISKFKVTDGNCYEIYGFDKDKRKVEIYHDPVTGKAVKTEIKG
;
A
#
# COMPACT_ATOMS: atom_id res chain seq x y z
N MET A 1 56.74 8.64 -1.90
CA MET A 1 55.85 8.89 -3.05
C MET A 1 54.45 8.42 -2.73
N ARG A 2 53.49 9.31 -3.01
CA ARG A 2 52.04 9.19 -2.94
C ARG A 2 51.51 7.95 -3.65
N LYS A 3 50.68 7.11 -2.99
CA LYS A 3 49.51 6.42 -3.58
C LYS A 3 48.54 5.99 -2.47
N ILE A 4 47.79 6.95 -1.90
CA ILE A 4 46.55 6.61 -1.18
C ILE A 4 45.52 6.35 -2.27
N LEU A 5 45.23 5.08 -2.54
CA LEU A 5 44.16 4.68 -3.44
C LEU A 5 42.83 4.86 -2.67
N LEU A 6 42.14 5.96 -2.91
CA LEU A 6 40.78 6.18 -2.43
C LEU A 6 39.85 5.24 -3.21
N LEU A 7 39.47 4.12 -2.60
CA LEU A 7 38.37 3.28 -3.08
C LEU A 7 37.06 4.05 -2.86
N SER A 8 36.50 4.59 -3.95
CA SER A 8 35.16 5.18 -3.96
C SER A 8 34.12 4.08 -3.75
N LEU A 9 33.61 3.96 -2.53
CA LEU A 9 32.52 3.05 -2.18
C LEU A 9 31.21 3.66 -2.72
N ILE A 10 30.76 3.20 -3.88
CA ILE A 10 29.45 3.58 -4.42
C ILE A 10 28.39 2.85 -3.59
N LEU A 11 27.81 3.56 -2.61
CA LEU A 11 26.62 3.08 -1.91
C LEU A 11 25.43 3.20 -2.87
N ALA A 12 25.01 2.07 -3.45
CA ALA A 12 23.70 1.96 -4.06
C ALA A 12 22.65 1.92 -2.94
N SER A 13 21.98 3.05 -2.69
CA SER A 13 20.86 3.10 -1.75
C SER A 13 19.67 2.35 -2.36
N PRO A 14 19.07 1.36 -1.66
CA PRO A 14 17.84 0.75 -2.14
C PRO A 14 16.74 1.81 -2.17
N LEU A 15 15.97 1.84 -3.26
CA LEU A 15 14.74 2.62 -3.33
C LEU A 15 13.75 2.02 -2.32
N ALA A 16 13.56 2.73 -1.20
CA ALA A 16 12.60 2.33 -0.19
C ALA A 16 11.19 2.59 -0.73
N VAL A 17 10.42 1.53 -1.00
CA VAL A 17 9.00 1.63 -1.32
C VAL A 17 8.22 1.88 -0.03
N ALA A 18 7.44 2.95 0.01
CA ALA A 18 6.57 3.26 1.14
C ALA A 18 5.31 2.38 1.08
N GLY A 19 5.37 1.19 1.69
CA GLY A 19 4.24 0.25 1.80
C GLY A 19 4.54 -1.14 1.22
N PRO A 20 3.64 -2.12 1.41
CA PRO A 20 3.80 -3.47 0.87
C PRO A 20 3.63 -3.51 -0.65
N GLN A 21 4.22 -4.52 -1.29
CA GLN A 21 3.82 -4.94 -2.65
C GLN A 21 2.58 -5.84 -2.54
N CYS A 22 1.45 -5.46 -3.13
CA CYS A 22 0.23 -6.26 -3.09
C CYS A 22 0.06 -7.17 -4.30
N THR A 23 0.40 -6.71 -5.51
CA THR A 23 0.28 -7.52 -6.73
C THR A 23 1.23 -7.07 -7.84
N THR A 24 1.53 -7.97 -8.77
CA THR A 24 2.21 -7.66 -10.05
C THR A 24 1.27 -7.83 -11.25
N ALA A 25 -0.02 -8.05 -11.00
CA ALA A 25 -1.03 -8.22 -12.03
C ALA A 25 -1.29 -6.93 -12.81
N GLU A 26 -1.64 -7.08 -14.08
CA GLU A 26 -2.02 -5.96 -14.94
C GLU A 26 -3.27 -5.25 -14.41
N ARG A 27 -3.33 -3.92 -14.58
CA ARG A 27 -4.46 -3.08 -14.11
C ARG A 27 -5.83 -3.55 -14.59
N SER A 28 -5.91 -4.21 -15.74
CA SER A 28 -7.16 -4.77 -16.30
C SER A 28 -7.72 -5.93 -15.49
N GLN A 29 -6.91 -6.56 -14.62
CA GLN A 29 -7.33 -7.66 -13.74
C GLN A 29 -7.79 -7.16 -12.37
N TRP A 30 -7.68 -5.87 -12.11
CA TRP A 30 -8.03 -5.28 -10.83
C TRP A 30 -9.54 -5.05 -10.76
N GLN A 31 -10.08 -5.11 -9.54
CA GLN A 31 -11.47 -4.73 -9.29
C GLN A 31 -11.68 -3.24 -9.59
N ASP A 32 -12.90 -2.85 -9.94
CA ASP A 32 -13.23 -1.43 -10.04
C ASP A 32 -13.06 -0.73 -8.68
N GLU A 33 -12.38 0.41 -8.68
CA GLU A 33 -12.00 1.14 -7.45
C GLU A 33 -13.24 1.59 -6.67
N LYS A 34 -14.30 2.00 -7.37
CA LYS A 34 -15.53 2.47 -6.73
C LYS A 34 -16.33 1.29 -6.17
N ALA A 35 -16.46 0.21 -6.93
CA ALA A 35 -17.14 -1.01 -6.49
C ALA A 35 -16.48 -1.60 -5.24
N PHE A 36 -15.14 -1.62 -5.20
CA PHE A 36 -14.38 -2.05 -4.02
C PHE A 36 -14.66 -1.17 -2.79
N GLN A 37 -14.62 0.15 -2.95
CA GLN A 37 -14.92 1.08 -1.84
C GLN A 37 -16.36 0.93 -1.35
N ASP A 38 -17.32 0.76 -2.25
CA ASP A 38 -18.73 0.62 -1.89
C ASP A 38 -19.00 -0.71 -1.17
N LYS A 39 -18.32 -1.79 -1.56
CA LYS A 39 -18.34 -3.06 -0.82
C LYS A 39 -17.83 -2.89 0.61
N LEU A 40 -16.68 -2.26 0.82
CA LEU A 40 -16.16 -2.01 2.17
C LEU A 40 -17.12 -1.15 3.01
N LYS A 41 -17.75 -0.13 2.41
CA LYS A 41 -18.76 0.68 3.11
C LYS A 41 -19.97 -0.16 3.52
N ALA A 42 -20.43 -1.06 2.65
CA ALA A 42 -21.51 -2.00 2.97
C ALA A 42 -21.13 -2.98 4.10
N GLU A 43 -19.85 -3.32 4.23
CA GLU A 43 -19.30 -4.13 5.33
C GLU A 43 -19.10 -3.35 6.65
N GLY A 44 -19.44 -2.06 6.67
CA GLY A 44 -19.41 -1.21 7.87
C GLY A 44 -18.15 -0.35 8.04
N TYR A 45 -17.28 -0.30 7.03
CA TYR A 45 -16.13 0.61 7.03
C TYR A 45 -16.55 2.03 6.64
N THR A 46 -15.88 3.02 7.21
CA THR A 46 -15.91 4.41 6.72
C THR A 46 -14.60 4.70 6.03
N ILE A 47 -14.64 5.12 4.76
CA ILE A 47 -13.44 5.45 3.98
C ILE A 47 -13.31 6.98 3.89
N SER A 48 -12.25 7.53 4.48
CA SER A 48 -11.91 8.96 4.41
C SER A 48 -10.90 9.27 3.32
N LYS A 49 -10.08 8.29 2.93
CA LYS A 49 -9.12 8.40 1.81
C LYS A 49 -8.93 7.06 1.15
N PHE A 50 -8.83 7.06 -0.17
CA PHE A 50 -8.46 5.92 -1.00
C PHE A 50 -7.24 6.30 -1.84
N LYS A 51 -6.27 5.40 -1.99
CA LYS A 51 -5.13 5.57 -2.89
C LYS A 51 -4.81 4.27 -3.61
N VAL A 52 -4.23 4.40 -4.80
CA VAL A 52 -3.40 3.33 -5.36
C VAL A 52 -1.94 3.64 -5.05
N THR A 53 -1.24 2.69 -4.46
CA THR A 53 0.16 2.85 -4.05
C THR A 53 1.12 2.36 -5.13
N ASP A 54 2.40 2.76 -5.03
CA ASP A 54 3.47 2.28 -5.92
C ASP A 54 3.69 0.76 -5.80
N GLY A 55 3.34 0.18 -4.65
CA GLY A 55 3.30 -1.28 -4.42
C GLY A 55 2.05 -1.96 -4.98
N ASN A 56 1.28 -1.30 -5.84
CA ASN A 56 0.06 -1.81 -6.47
C ASN A 56 -1.02 -2.26 -5.48
N CYS A 57 -1.24 -1.50 -4.41
CA CYS A 57 -2.30 -1.77 -3.44
C CYS A 57 -3.45 -0.79 -3.59
N TYR A 58 -4.65 -1.23 -3.23
CA TYR A 58 -5.74 -0.34 -2.80
C TYR A 58 -5.56 -0.02 -1.33
N GLU A 59 -5.09 1.19 -1.03
CA GLU A 59 -4.89 1.69 0.32
C GLU A 59 -6.10 2.52 0.74
N ILE A 60 -6.72 2.15 1.87
CA ILE A 60 -7.78 2.94 2.51
C ILE A 60 -7.34 3.48 3.85
N TYR A 61 -7.79 4.69 4.14
CA TYR A 61 -7.80 5.27 5.47
C TYR A 61 -9.23 5.51 5.90
N GLY A 62 -9.49 5.38 7.19
CA GLY A 62 -10.77 5.75 7.79
C GLY A 62 -11.04 4.98 9.05
N PHE A 63 -12.23 4.40 9.18
CA PHE A 63 -12.63 3.64 10.35
C PHE A 63 -13.12 2.25 9.96
N ASP A 64 -12.74 1.24 10.75
CA ASP A 64 -13.30 -0.10 10.62
C ASP A 64 -14.68 -0.20 11.29
N LYS A 65 -15.31 -1.38 11.16
CA LYS A 65 -16.61 -1.69 11.76
C LYS A 65 -16.66 -1.54 13.29
N ASP A 66 -15.51 -1.59 13.95
CA ASP A 66 -15.35 -1.45 15.41
C ASP A 66 -15.02 0.01 15.79
N LYS A 67 -15.17 0.96 14.84
CA LYS A 67 -14.88 2.39 14.96
C LYS A 67 -13.42 2.72 15.31
N ARG A 68 -12.49 1.83 15.00
CA ARG A 68 -11.05 2.10 15.15
C ARG A 68 -10.54 2.80 13.90
N LYS A 69 -9.66 3.79 14.06
CA LYS A 69 -9.01 4.45 12.93
C LYS A 69 -8.02 3.48 12.30
N VAL A 70 -8.10 3.28 10.98
CA VAL A 70 -7.30 2.28 10.26
C VAL A 70 -6.64 2.84 9.01
N GLU A 71 -5.50 2.24 8.67
CA GLU A 71 -4.89 2.26 7.33
C GLU A 71 -4.78 0.81 6.86
N ILE A 72 -5.40 0.47 5.74
CA ILE A 72 -5.45 -0.91 5.23
C ILE A 72 -5.02 -0.94 3.78
N TYR A 73 -4.08 -1.83 3.47
CA TYR A 73 -3.61 -2.12 2.13
C TYR A 73 -4.29 -3.40 1.66
N HIS A 74 -5.02 -3.32 0.55
CA HIS A 74 -5.70 -4.45 -0.07
C HIS A 74 -5.05 -4.79 -1.41
N ASP A 75 -5.00 -6.09 -1.71
CA ASP A 75 -4.71 -6.57 -3.05
C ASP A 75 -5.90 -6.21 -3.96
N PRO A 76 -5.69 -5.41 -5.02
CA PRO A 76 -6.78 -4.94 -5.88
C PRO A 76 -7.38 -6.04 -6.76
N VAL A 77 -6.71 -7.19 -6.92
CA VAL A 77 -7.25 -8.33 -7.65
C VAL A 77 -8.22 -9.10 -6.76
N THR A 78 -7.81 -9.43 -5.54
CA THR A 78 -8.60 -10.30 -4.64
C THR A 78 -9.48 -9.53 -3.65
N GLY A 79 -9.20 -8.25 -3.42
CA GLY A 79 -9.84 -7.39 -2.43
C GLY A 79 -9.42 -7.70 -0.98
N LYS A 80 -8.54 -8.67 -0.77
CA LYS A 80 -8.11 -9.11 0.56
C LYS A 80 -7.13 -8.12 1.16
N ALA A 81 -7.24 -7.90 2.47
CA ALA A 81 -6.27 -7.10 3.21
C ALA A 81 -4.91 -7.82 3.23
N VAL A 82 -3.87 -7.13 2.76
CA VAL A 82 -2.46 -7.56 2.80
C VAL A 82 -1.80 -7.04 4.08
N LYS A 83 -2.13 -5.81 4.50
CA LYS A 83 -1.65 -5.20 5.73
C LYS A 83 -2.72 -4.31 6.34
N THR A 84 -2.90 -4.40 7.65
CA THR A 84 -3.81 -3.53 8.43
C THR A 84 -3.02 -2.88 9.55
N GLU A 85 -3.14 -1.56 9.69
CA GLU A 85 -2.60 -0.79 10.81
C GLU A 85 -3.73 -0.06 11.52
N ILE A 86 -3.84 -0.26 12.84
CA ILE A 86 -4.69 0.57 13.69
C ILE A 86 -3.91 1.84 14.01
N LYS A 87 -4.46 3.00 13.65
CA LYS A 87 -3.87 4.31 13.95
C LYS A 87 -4.40 4.79 15.30
N GLY A 88 -3.46 5.07 16.22
CA GLY A 88 -3.75 5.73 17.50
C GLY A 88 -4.14 7.20 17.36
#